data_AF-A0A2P7QWG8-F1
#
_entry.id   AF-A0A2P7QWG8-F1
#
_cell.length_a   1.000
_cell.length_b   1.000
_cell.length_c   1.000
_cell.angle_alpha   90.00
_cell.angle_beta   90.00
_cell.angle_gamma   90.00
#
_symmetry.space_group_name_H-M   'P 1'
#
loop_
_entity.id
_entity.type
_entity.pdbx_description
1 polymer ?
#
loop_
_entity_poly.entity_id
_entity_poly.type
_entity_poly.pdbx_seq_one_letter_code
_entity_poly.pdbx_strand_id
1 'polypeptide(L)' 'MSEQLVFYRARAAEARAEAEAATLVNVKERALRSEATWNEMARRVQDTERRRAARLADV' A
#
# COMPACT_ATOMS: atom_id res chain seq x y z
N MET A 1 5.70 10.39 8.07
CA MET A 1 4.92 9.44 7.24
C MET A 1 3.49 9.48 7.77
N SER A 2 2.47 9.83 6.97
CA SER A 2 1.10 9.94 7.49
C SER A 2 0.57 8.60 8.02
N GLU A 3 -0.40 8.70 8.94
CA GLU A 3 -1.15 7.57 9.47
C GLU A 3 -1.79 6.73 8.36
N GLN A 4 -2.32 7.36 7.30
CA GLN A 4 -2.89 6.67 6.15
C GLN A 4 -1.84 5.84 5.38
N LEU A 5 -0.64 6.38 5.18
CA LEU A 5 0.44 5.66 4.52
C LEU A 5 0.90 4.44 5.35
N VAL A 6 1.00 4.59 6.67
CA VAL A 6 1.32 3.48 7.57
C VAL A 6 0.24 2.41 7.51
N PHE A 7 -1.04 2.81 7.59
CA PHE A 7 -2.17 1.91 7.52
C PHE A 7 -2.21 1.11 6.20
N TYR A 8 -2.08 1.78 5.05
CA TYR A 8 -2.09 1.09 3.76
C TYR A 8 -0.90 0.14 3.58
N ARG A 9 0.28 0.49 4.08
CA ARG A 9 1.44 -0.41 4.06
C ARG A 9 1.26 -1.62 4.96
N ALA A 10 0.68 -1.44 6.15
CA ALA A 10 0.36 -2.56 7.04
C ALA A 10 -0.60 -3.54 6.36
N ARG A 11 -1.67 -3.03 5.75
CA ARG A 11 -2.63 -3.86 4.98
C ARG A 11 -2.00 -4.57 3.79
N ALA A 12 -1.09 -3.92 3.07
CA ALA A 12 -0.35 -4.56 1.99
C ALA A 12 0.52 -5.72 2.50
N ALA A 13 1.22 -5.52 3.62
CA ALA A 13 2.03 -6.55 4.26
C ALA A 13 1.20 -7.73 4.78
N GLU A 14 0.04 -7.46 5.40
CA GLU A 14 -0.90 -8.50 5.83
C GLU A 14 -1.37 -9.35 4.64
N ALA A 15 -1.78 -8.71 3.54
CA ALA A 15 -2.23 -9.40 2.33
C ALA A 15 -1.10 -10.21 1.69
N ARG A 16 0.15 -9.70 1.74
CA ARG A 16 1.32 -10.44 1.27
C ARG A 16 1.57 -11.70 2.10
N ALA A 17 1.51 -11.59 3.42
CA ALA A 17 1.66 -12.73 4.32
C ALA A 17 0.55 -13.78 4.09
N GLU A 18 -0.69 -13.35 3.83
CA GLU A 18 -1.78 -14.25 3.45
C GLU A 18 -1.48 -14.98 2.12
N ALA A 19 -0.96 -14.27 1.11
CA ALA A 19 -0.58 -14.87 -0.17
C ALA A 19 0.55 -15.90 -0.04
N GLU A 20 1.49 -15.66 0.88
CA GLU A 20 2.62 -16.57 1.16
C GLU A 20 2.19 -17.81 1.93
N ALA A 21 1.22 -17.69 2.84
CA ALA A 21 0.66 -18.81 3.59
C ALA A 21 -0.39 -19.63 2.80
N ALA A 22 -0.93 -19.07 1.71
CA ALA A 22 -1.98 -19.71 0.93
C ALA A 22 -1.51 -20.98 0.20
N THR A 23 -2.17 -22.10 0.46
CA THR A 23 -1.94 -23.38 -0.25
C THR A 23 -2.78 -23.52 -1.53
N LEU A 24 -3.85 -22.73 -1.66
CA LEU A 24 -4.71 -22.70 -2.82
C LEU A 24 -4.38 -21.50 -3.71
N VAL A 25 -4.24 -21.75 -5.02
CA VAL A 25 -3.87 -20.72 -6.02
C VAL A 25 -4.87 -19.57 -6.03
N ASN A 26 -6.17 -19.86 -6.00
CA ASN A 26 -7.21 -18.83 -6.00
C ASN A 26 -7.16 -17.91 -4.77
N VAL A 27 -6.79 -18.46 -3.60
CA VAL A 27 -6.59 -17.68 -2.37
C VAL A 27 -5.35 -16.80 -2.49
N LYS A 28 -4.24 -17.37 -2.97
CA LYS A 28 -2.99 -16.63 -3.22
C LYS A 28 -3.22 -15.46 -4.17
N GLU A 29 -3.89 -15.70 -5.30
CA GLU A 29 -4.17 -14.66 -6.29
C GLU A 29 -5.09 -13.56 -5.74
N ARG A 30 -6.10 -13.92 -4.96
CA ARG A 30 -6.97 -12.93 -4.29
C ARG A 30 -6.15 -12.07 -3.32
N ALA A 31 -5.29 -12.68 -2.52
CA ALA A 31 -4.44 -11.98 -1.56
C ALA A 31 -3.44 -11.05 -2.28
N LEU A 32 -2.81 -11.48 -3.38
CA LEU A 32 -1.95 -10.63 -4.19
C LEU A 32 -2.68 -9.44 -4.83
N ARG A 33 -3.95 -9.61 -5.27
CA ARG A 33 -4.77 -8.48 -5.74
C ARG A 33 -5.06 -7.48 -4.62
N SER A 34 -5.30 -7.96 -3.40
CA SER A 34 -5.46 -7.10 -2.23
C SER A 34 -4.18 -6.33 -1.92
N GLU A 35 -3.03 -7.01 -1.87
CA GLU A 35 -1.71 -6.38 -1.71
C GLU A 35 -1.50 -5.24 -2.72
N ALA A 36 -1.74 -5.52 -4.00
CA ALA A 36 -1.58 -4.53 -5.08
C ALA A 36 -2.49 -3.30 -4.87
N THR A 37 -3.73 -3.51 -4.44
CA THR A 37 -4.69 -2.42 -4.16
C THR A 37 -4.22 -1.55 -3.00
N TRP A 38 -3.75 -2.16 -1.90
CA TRP A 38 -3.21 -1.43 -0.76
C TRP A 38 -1.94 -0.65 -1.11
N ASN A 39 -1.04 -1.26 -1.88
CA ASN A 39 0.17 -0.59 -2.36
C ASN A 39 -0.12 0.61 -3.26
N GLU A 40 -1.12 0.51 -4.14
CA GLU A 40 -1.55 1.63 -4.98
C GLU A 40 -2.09 2.80 -4.14
N MET A 41 -2.88 2.52 -3.10
CA MET A 41 -3.34 3.57 -2.18
C MET A 41 -2.20 4.19 -1.38
N ALA A 42 -1.26 3.39 -0.87
CA ALA A 42 -0.05 3.89 -0.22
C ALA A 42 0.74 4.81 -1.15
N ARG A 43 0.91 4.43 -2.42
CA ARG A 43 1.59 5.25 -3.42
C ARG A 43 0.90 6.59 -3.64
N ARG A 44 -0.43 6.62 -3.76
CA ARG A 44 -1.21 7.86 -3.94
C ARG A 44 -1.05 8.83 -2.76
N VAL A 45 -1.06 8.32 -1.53
CA VAL A 45 -0.80 9.13 -0.33
C VAL A 45 0.61 9.71 -0.39
N GLN A 46 1.61 8.87 -0.67
CA GLN A 46 3.00 9.29 -0.77
C GLN A 46 3.21 10.34 -1.87
N ASP A 47 2.58 10.18 -3.04
CA ASP A 47 2.59 11.15 -4.13
C ASP A 47 2.01 12.51 -3.72
N THR A 48 0.90 12.48 -2.98
CA THR A 48 0.25 13.69 -2.48
C THR A 48 1.13 14.42 -1.47
N GLU A 49 1.74 13.70 -0.52
CA GLU A 49 2.69 14.24 0.45
C GLU A 49 3.90 14.86 -0.26
N ARG A 50 4.49 14.16 -1.23
CA ARG A 50 5.62 14.67 -2.03
C ARG A 50 5.28 15.98 -2.73
N ARG A 51 4.12 16.03 -3.40
CA ARG A 51 3.67 17.25 -4.10
C ARG A 51 3.42 18.40 -3.13
N ARG A 52 2.91 18.12 -1.92
CA ARG A 52 2.72 19.14 -0.89
C ARG A 52 4.05 19.67 -0.38
N ALA A 53 5.02 18.79 -0.12
CA ALA A 53 6.36 19.18 0.33
C ALA A 53 7.08 20.03 -0.73
N ALA A 54 6.99 19.66 -2.00
CA ALA A 54 7.56 20.44 -3.10
C ALA A 54 6.99 21.87 -3.15
N ARG A 55 5.65 22.02 -3.10
CA ARG A 55 5.01 23.34 -3.07
C ARG A 55 5.40 24.21 -1.88
N LEU A 56 5.70 23.60 -0.72
CA LEU A 56 6.13 24.34 0.47
C LEU A 56 7.61 24.74 0.41
N ALA A 57 8.42 24.05 -0.38
CA ALA A 57 9.83 24.37 -0.57
C ALA A 57 10.05 25.46 -1.64
N ASP A 58 9.08 25.65 -2.55
CA ASP A 58 9.09 26.68 -3.60
C ASP A 58 8.60 28.06 -3.11
N VAL A 59 8.29 28.22 -1.81
CA VAL A 59 7.80 29.45 -1.16
C VAL A 59 8.80 29.90 -0.09
#